data_AF-A0A960RL68-F1
#
_entry.id   AF-A0A960RL68-F1
#
_cell.length_a   1.000
_cell.length_b   1.000
_cell.length_c   1.000
_cell.angle_alpha   90.00
_cell.angle_beta   90.00
_cell.angle_gamma   90.00
#
_symmetry.space_group_name_H-M   'P 1'
#
loop_
_entity.id
_entity.type
_entity.pdbx_description
1 polymer ?
#
loop_
_entity_poly.entity_id
_entity_poly.type
_entity_poly.pdbx_seq_one_letter_code
_entity_poly.pdbx_strand_id
1 'polypeptide(L)' 'LDAVELAHKNRYTAVISHRSGETEDTTIADIAVATNAGQIKTGSASRTDRVAKYNQLLRIEEELGSTAIYAGRL' A
#
# COMPACT_ATOMS: atom_id res chain seq x y z
N LEU A 1 -0.90 3.31 -13.62
CA LEU A 1 0.35 3.44 -12.85
C LEU A 1 1.07 4.75 -13.14
N ASP A 2 0.85 5.32 -14.32
CA ASP A 2 1.45 6.56 -14.84
C ASP A 2 1.41 7.75 -13.86
N ALA A 3 0.33 7.90 -13.10
CA ALA A 3 0.21 8.95 -12.09
C ALA A 3 1.24 8.81 -10.95
N VAL A 4 1.50 7.58 -10.50
CA VAL A 4 2.53 7.29 -9.47
C VAL A 4 3.92 7.56 -10.05
N GLU A 5 4.16 7.11 -11.29
CA GLU A 5 5.44 7.34 -11.96
C GLU A 5 5.72 8.83 -12.19
N LEU A 6 4.71 9.60 -12.61
CA LEU A 6 4.80 11.04 -12.78
C LEU A 6 5.11 11.74 -11.45
N ALA A 7 4.47 11.32 -10.35
CA ALA A 7 4.76 11.83 -9.02
C ALA A 7 6.22 11.57 -8.63
N HIS A 8 6.69 10.32 -8.77
CA HIS A 8 8.07 9.95 -8.46
C HIS A 8 9.09 10.73 -9.30
N LYS A 9 8.86 10.86 -10.62
CA LYS A 9 9.72 11.66 -11.52
C LYS A 9 9.83 13.13 -11.09
N ASN A 10 8.79 13.67 -10.46
CA ASN A 10 8.76 15.04 -9.96
C ASN A 10 9.12 15.17 -8.47
N ARG A 11 9.64 14.10 -7.84
CA ARG A 11 9.99 14.08 -6.40
C ARG A 11 8.80 14.30 -5.46
N TYR A 12 7.61 13.93 -5.89
CA TYR A 12 6.43 13.83 -5.04
C TYR A 12 6.27 12.40 -4.54
N THR A 13 5.72 12.24 -3.34
CA THR A 13 5.27 10.94 -2.84
C THR A 13 3.90 10.61 -3.42
N ALA A 14 3.65 9.32 -3.67
CA ALA A 14 2.33 8.81 -4.02
C ALA A 14 1.77 8.03 -2.82
N VAL A 15 0.60 8.43 -2.32
CA VAL A 15 -0.09 7.70 -1.25
C VAL A 15 -1.21 6.88 -1.87
N ILE A 16 -1.02 5.56 -1.93
CA ILE A 16 -2.07 4.65 -2.42
C ILE A 16 -3.20 4.62 -1.38
N SER A 17 -4.46 4.80 -1.79
CA SER A 17 -5.55 5.02 -0.82
C SER A 17 -6.83 4.27 -1.14
N HIS A 18 -7.53 3.89 -0.08
CA HIS A 18 -8.87 3.31 -0.14
C HIS A 18 -9.95 4.37 -0.44
N ARG A 19 -11.22 3.94 -0.56
CA ARG A 19 -12.39 4.85 -0.58
C ARG A 19 -13.30 4.64 0.64
N SER A 20 -14.24 5.54 0.90
CA SER A 20 -15.12 5.44 2.08
C SER A 20 -15.99 4.17 2.07
N GLY A 21 -16.48 3.75 0.89
CA GLY A 21 -17.02 2.40 0.68
C GLY A 21 -15.92 1.49 0.14
N GLU A 22 -15.67 0.38 0.84
CA GLU A 22 -14.67 -0.63 0.45
C GLU A 22 -15.26 -2.03 0.45
N THR A 23 -14.51 -2.94 -0.17
CA THR A 23 -14.82 -4.37 -0.20
C THR A 23 -13.70 -5.15 0.49
N GLU A 24 -13.73 -6.47 0.37
CA GLU A 24 -12.64 -7.35 0.81
C GLU A 24 -11.45 -7.41 -0.16
N ASP A 25 -11.57 -6.84 -1.37
CA ASP A 25 -10.47 -6.74 -2.34
C ASP A 25 -9.23 -6.10 -1.71
N THR A 26 -8.05 -6.63 -1.98
CA THR A 26 -6.80 -6.14 -1.39
C THR A 26 -5.84 -5.52 -2.39
N THR A 27 -6.28 -5.30 -3.64
CA THR A 27 -5.42 -4.91 -4.77
C THR A 27 -4.57 -3.67 -4.47
N ILE A 28 -5.07 -2.73 -3.66
CA ILE A 28 -4.31 -1.52 -3.31
C ILE A 28 -3.08 -1.78 -2.43
N ALA A 29 -3.04 -2.90 -1.68
CA ALA A 29 -1.86 -3.33 -0.93
C ALA A 29 -0.75 -3.76 -1.90
N ASP A 30 -1.09 -4.62 -2.86
CA ASP A 30 -0.16 -5.10 -3.89
C ASP A 30 0.33 -3.95 -4.78
N ILE A 31 -0.53 -2.99 -5.15
CA ILE A 31 -0.12 -1.78 -5.89
C ILE A 31 0.88 -0.94 -5.09
N ALA A 32 0.67 -0.76 -3.78
CA ALA A 32 1.57 0.05 -2.95
C ALA A 32 2.99 -0.54 -2.90
N VAL A 33 3.10 -1.87 -2.79
CA VAL A 33 4.39 -2.57 -2.80
C VAL A 33 4.99 -2.61 -4.21
N ALA A 34 4.21 -2.97 -5.24
CA ALA A 34 4.69 -3.07 -6.62
C ALA A 34 5.25 -1.75 -7.16
N THR A 35 4.73 -0.62 -6.69
CA THR A 35 5.20 0.71 -7.09
C THR A 35 6.27 1.29 -6.17
N ASN A 36 6.62 0.61 -5.08
CA ASN A 36 7.45 1.14 -3.99
C ASN A 36 6.97 2.54 -3.55
N ALA A 37 5.65 2.73 -3.42
CA ALA A 37 5.04 4.02 -3.08
C ALA A 37 5.49 4.54 -1.70
N GLY A 38 5.92 3.64 -0.81
CA GLY A 38 6.37 3.95 0.55
C GLY A 38 5.26 4.35 1.53
N GLN A 39 4.05 4.66 1.05
CA GLN A 39 2.90 5.05 1.87
C GLN A 39 1.59 4.46 1.34
N ILE A 40 0.73 4.03 2.26
CA ILE A 40 -0.63 3.58 1.99
C ILE A 40 -1.61 4.13 3.03
N LYS A 41 -2.79 4.54 2.59
CA LYS A 41 -3.89 5.02 3.43
C LYS A 41 -5.11 4.10 3.25
N THR A 42 -5.17 3.06 4.08
CA THR A 42 -6.22 2.02 3.98
C THR A 42 -7.19 1.93 5.18
N GLY A 43 -7.17 2.92 6.08
CA GLY A 43 -8.22 3.11 7.09
C GLY A 43 -7.78 2.80 8.51
N SER A 44 -8.76 2.63 9.41
CA SER A 44 -8.48 2.23 10.79
C SER A 44 -8.11 0.75 10.87
N ALA A 45 -7.49 0.34 11.98
CA ALA A 45 -7.29 -1.07 12.35
C ALA A 45 -8.60 -1.72 12.85
N SER A 46 -9.71 -1.47 12.16
CA SER A 46 -11.03 -2.02 12.43
C SER A 46 -11.84 -2.08 11.14
N ARG A 47 -12.87 -2.94 11.15
CA ARG A 47 -13.69 -3.33 9.98
C ARG A 47 -12.90 -4.16 8.96
N THR A 48 -13.49 -5.29 8.54
CA THR A 48 -12.83 -6.28 7.69
C THR A 48 -12.38 -5.72 6.34
N ASP A 49 -13.18 -4.82 5.76
CA ASP A 49 -12.87 -4.14 4.50
C ASP A 49 -11.56 -3.32 4.55
N ARG A 50 -11.09 -2.91 5.74
CA ARG A 50 -9.80 -2.23 5.97
C ARG A 50 -8.71 -3.21 6.37
N VAL A 51 -9.02 -4.06 7.34
CA VAL A 51 -8.08 -5.04 7.89
C VAL A 51 -7.61 -6.03 6.83
N ALA A 52 -8.44 -6.36 5.83
CA ALA A 52 -8.04 -7.21 4.71
C ALA A 52 -6.77 -6.71 4.00
N LYS A 53 -6.65 -5.38 3.78
CA LYS A 53 -5.48 -4.78 3.13
C LYS A 53 -4.24 -4.84 4.00
N TYR A 54 -4.37 -4.61 5.32
CA TYR A 54 -3.27 -4.78 6.26
C TYR A 54 -2.80 -6.24 6.32
N ASN A 55 -3.73 -7.19 6.37
CA ASN A 55 -3.40 -8.63 6.34
C ASN A 55 -2.68 -9.00 5.03
N GLN A 56 -3.05 -8.38 3.91
CA GLN A 56 -2.33 -8.60 2.66
C GLN A 56 -0.92 -8.02 2.69
N LEU A 57 -0.71 -6.83 3.26
CA LEU A 57 0.65 -6.28 3.45
C LEU A 57 1.53 -7.21 4.30
N LEU A 58 0.98 -7.81 5.36
CA LEU A 58 1.70 -8.79 6.18
C LEU A 58 2.08 -10.04 5.39
N ARG A 59 1.19 -10.54 4.51
CA ARG A 59 1.51 -11.68 3.63
C ARG A 59 2.59 -11.33 2.60
N ILE A 60 2.52 -10.14 2.01
CA ILE A 60 3.55 -9.67 1.07
C ILE A 60 4.90 -9.51 1.78
N GLU A 61 4.92 -8.96 2.99
CA GLU A 61 6.14 -8.87 3.81
C GLU A 61 6.72 -10.25 4.14
N GLU A 62 5.86 -11.20 4.53
CA GLU A 62 6.25 -12.60 4.78
C GLU A 62 6.85 -13.26 3.52
N GLU A 63 6.23 -13.06 2.35
CA GLU A 63 6.69 -13.60 1.07
C GLU A 63 8.04 -13.01 0.64
N LEU A 64 8.23 -11.70 0.81
CA LEU A 64 9.49 -11.02 0.50
C LEU A 64 10.63 -11.40 1.46
N GLY A 65 10.29 -11.80 2.69
CA GLY A 65 11.24 -12.24 3.70
C GLY A 65 12.37 -11.23 3.93
N SER A 66 13.62 -11.66 3.81
CA SER A 66 14.79 -10.80 4.02
C SER A 66 14.96 -9.68 2.99
N THR A 67 14.19 -9.69 1.91
CA THR A 67 14.22 -8.64 0.87
C THR A 67 13.21 -7.52 1.12
N ALA A 68 12.32 -7.67 2.10
CA ALA A 68 11.35 -6.65 2.47
C ALA A 68 12.04 -5.39 3.03
N ILE A 69 11.59 -4.22 2.60
CA ILE A 69 12.07 -2.92 3.11
C ILE A 69 10.88 -2.07 3.54
N TYR A 70 10.84 -1.74 4.83
CA TYR A 70 9.91 -0.74 5.35
C TYR A 70 10.52 0.66 5.22
N ALA A 71 9.84 1.55 4.49
CA ALA A 71 10.35 2.88 4.16
C ALA A 71 10.51 3.81 5.38
N GLY A 72 9.79 3.57 6.48
CA GLY A 72 9.92 4.36 7.70
C GLY A 72 9.53 5.84 7.51
N ARG A 73 10.36 6.74 8.02
CA ARG A 73 10.17 8.19 7.88
C ARG A 73 10.74 8.64 6.53
N LEU A 74 9.85 9.10 5.65
CA LEU A 74 10.17 9.70 4.34
C LEU A 74 10.43 11.21 4.44
#